data_AF-A0A089P3D3-F1
#
_entry.id   AF-A0A089P3D3-F1
#
_cell.length_a   1.000
_cell.length_b   1.000
_cell.length_c   1.000
_cell.angle_alpha   90.00
_cell.angle_beta   90.00
_cell.angle_gamma   90.00
#
_symmetry.space_group_name_H-M   'P 1'
#
loop_
_entity.id
_entity.type
_entity.pdbx_description
1 polymer ?
#
loop_
_entity_poly.entity_id
_entity_poly.type
_entity_poly.pdbx_seq_one_letter_code
_entity_poly.pdbx_strand_id
1 'polypeptide(L)'
;MSSTRGVNFNILGFQKPYEGPHISRKDAIAKGLTKYFEGKTCRRGHIDFRWVEGGCNACLNERKRDRRRKNVVDPIQGPYILSYGPYLSAKQARDQGLKFYYAGPCFRCGSVVGKKVKKGCVTCTKLSDKKWKDQNQDKVDDYLKKYRSTEKAKNTLKKWTDINADKLREQNRAKEQRARNNLTQRAIATLVRNRVTAVLQGRSKLKSSLELTGVRSWQELRNRIEEQFQEGMSWENWTKEGWHIDHVRPIASFDLNDTEQHKTCFNWRNLQPLLGSENLQKLDKYTEEDEEVWIKRMKDLGFEGELFLKFK
;
A
#
# COMPACT_ATOMS: atom_id res chain seq x y z
N MET A 1 -43.57 -3.21 49.48
CA MET A 1 -42.77 -3.48 48.27
C MET A 1 -43.02 -2.37 47.26
N SER A 2 -42.03 -1.51 46.98
CA SER A 2 -41.67 -1.06 45.62
C SER A 2 -40.61 0.04 45.69
N SER A 3 -39.36 -0.42 45.61
CA SER A 3 -38.23 0.18 44.89
C SER A 3 -38.14 1.72 44.83
N THR A 4 -37.42 2.26 45.81
CA THR A 4 -36.78 3.58 45.77
C THR A 4 -35.88 3.77 44.53
N ARG A 5 -35.98 4.95 43.92
CA ARG A 5 -35.14 5.44 42.82
C ARG A 5 -33.65 5.35 43.16
N GLY A 6 -32.92 4.50 42.44
CA GLY A 6 -31.46 4.47 42.47
C GLY A 6 -30.89 5.66 41.70
N VAL A 7 -30.37 6.65 42.43
CA VAL A 7 -29.60 7.76 41.88
C VAL A 7 -28.32 7.20 41.26
N ASN A 8 -28.13 7.47 39.97
CA ASN A 8 -26.96 6.99 39.22
C ASN A 8 -25.75 7.87 39.58
N PHE A 9 -25.04 7.51 40.65
CA PHE A 9 -23.78 8.13 41.03
C PHE A 9 -22.67 7.70 40.06
N ASN A 10 -22.48 8.48 39.00
CA ASN A 10 -21.25 8.45 38.20
C ASN A 10 -20.85 9.88 37.85
N ILE A 11 -20.57 10.65 38.91
CA ILE A 11 -19.89 11.94 38.86
C ILE A 11 -18.52 11.68 39.52
N LEU A 12 -17.45 12.11 38.84
CA LEU A 12 -16.02 11.97 39.16
C LEU A 12 -15.33 10.70 38.63
N GLY A 13 -14.46 10.91 37.63
CA GLY A 13 -13.73 9.87 36.91
C GLY A 13 -12.64 9.18 37.72
N PHE A 14 -12.98 8.06 38.36
CA PHE A 14 -11.99 7.09 38.81
C PHE A 14 -11.48 6.27 37.60
N GLN A 15 -10.24 6.53 37.17
CA GLN A 15 -9.52 5.60 36.31
C GLN A 15 -9.19 4.35 37.14
N LYS A 16 -9.54 3.15 36.63
CA LYS A 16 -9.04 1.91 37.22
C LYS A 16 -7.51 1.97 37.30
N PRO A 17 -6.89 1.70 38.46
CA PRO A 17 -5.44 1.70 38.58
C PRO A 17 -4.82 0.61 37.70
N TYR A 18 -3.60 0.85 37.23
CA TYR A 18 -2.86 -0.09 36.40
C TYR A 18 -2.52 -1.36 37.19
N GLU A 19 -2.97 -2.52 36.70
CA GLU A 19 -2.79 -3.84 37.34
C GLU A 19 -1.53 -4.60 36.87
N GLY A 20 -0.66 -3.95 36.08
CA GLY A 20 0.53 -4.60 35.51
C GLY A 20 1.81 -4.43 36.35
N PRO A 21 2.93 -5.05 35.91
CA PRO A 21 4.17 -5.07 36.67
C PRO A 21 4.77 -3.67 36.84
N HIS A 22 5.23 -3.38 38.05
CA HIS A 22 5.95 -2.16 38.41
C HIS A 22 7.42 -2.30 37.96
N ILE A 23 7.82 -1.50 36.98
CA ILE A 23 9.13 -1.62 36.33
C ILE A 23 9.61 -0.25 35.88
N SER A 24 10.92 0.01 36.03
CA SER A 24 11.53 1.26 35.57
C SER A 24 11.58 1.33 34.04
N ARG A 25 11.69 2.54 33.49
CA ARG A 25 11.84 2.70 32.03
C ARG A 25 13.07 1.96 31.48
N LYS A 26 14.19 2.00 32.21
CA LYS A 26 15.45 1.35 31.81
C LYS A 26 15.30 -0.17 31.76
N ASP A 27 14.65 -0.74 32.77
CA ASP A 27 14.44 -2.19 32.85
C ASP A 27 13.39 -2.67 31.85
N ALA A 28 12.37 -1.84 31.56
CA ALA A 28 11.40 -2.12 30.50
C ALA A 28 12.07 -2.19 29.12
N ILE A 29 12.99 -1.26 28.81
CA ILE A 29 13.78 -1.28 27.57
C ILE A 29 14.64 -2.54 27.50
N ALA A 30 15.35 -2.88 28.58
CA ALA A 30 16.20 -4.07 28.64
C ALA A 30 15.41 -5.38 28.46
N LYS A 31 14.15 -5.42 28.91
CA LYS A 31 13.24 -6.57 28.75
C LYS A 31 12.42 -6.52 27.45
N GLY A 32 12.68 -5.56 26.55
CA GLY A 32 11.94 -5.42 25.29
C GLY A 32 10.45 -5.04 25.46
N LEU A 33 10.07 -4.48 26.61
CA LEU A 33 8.71 -4.05 26.89
C LEU A 33 8.46 -2.65 26.33
N THR A 34 7.26 -2.44 25.80
CA THR A 34 6.84 -1.14 25.24
C THR A 34 6.28 -0.18 26.29
N LYS A 35 6.06 -0.68 27.52
CA LYS A 35 5.43 0.04 28.63
C LYS A 35 6.19 -0.16 29.94
N TYR A 36 6.15 0.86 30.79
CA TYR A 36 6.73 0.84 32.14
C TYR A 36 5.82 1.57 33.14
N PHE A 37 5.96 1.26 34.42
CA PHE A 37 5.17 1.88 35.48
C PHE A 37 6.01 1.97 36.76
N GLU A 38 6.30 3.20 37.18
CA GLU A 38 7.13 3.50 38.36
C GLU A 38 6.29 4.06 39.52
N GLY A 39 4.95 3.97 39.45
CA GLY A 39 4.06 4.47 40.52
C GLY A 39 3.98 6.00 40.63
N LYS A 40 4.77 6.74 39.85
CA LYS A 40 4.82 8.21 39.85
C LYS A 40 3.71 8.82 39.01
N THR A 41 3.08 9.88 39.56
CA THR A 41 2.10 10.70 38.85
C THR A 41 2.69 11.38 37.62
N CYS A 42 1.87 11.58 36.59
CA CYS A 42 2.23 12.39 35.42
C CYS A 42 2.10 13.89 35.70
N ARG A 43 2.59 14.74 34.77
CA ARG A 43 2.48 16.21 34.89
C ARG A 43 1.03 16.72 34.98
N ARG A 44 0.05 15.89 34.62
CA ARG A 44 -1.39 16.16 34.71
C ARG A 44 -2.07 15.39 35.86
N GLY A 45 -1.28 14.80 36.77
CA GLY A 45 -1.76 14.12 37.97
C GLY A 45 -2.18 12.65 37.81
N HIS A 46 -2.04 12.04 36.62
CA HIS A 46 -2.49 10.65 36.42
C HIS A 46 -1.50 9.62 36.98
N ILE A 47 -2.05 8.54 37.56
CA ILE A 47 -1.31 7.35 38.00
C ILE A 47 -1.66 6.22 37.04
N ASP A 48 -0.85 6.04 36.01
CA ASP A 48 -1.01 5.00 34.99
C ASP A 48 0.35 4.68 34.34
N PHE A 49 0.44 3.58 33.60
CA PHE A 49 1.65 3.21 32.89
C PHE A 49 2.01 4.24 31.81
N ARG A 50 3.29 4.25 31.46
CA ARG A 50 3.89 5.13 30.45
C ARG A 50 4.48 4.30 29.32
N TRP A 51 4.41 4.86 28.12
CA TRP A 51 5.04 4.29 26.94
C TRP A 51 6.54 4.58 26.98
N VAL A 52 7.36 3.61 26.55
CA VAL A 52 8.82 3.78 26.48
C VAL A 52 9.21 4.94 25.55
N GLU A 53 8.48 5.11 24.46
CA GLU A 53 8.61 6.24 23.51
C GLU A 53 8.19 7.60 24.11
N GLY A 54 7.53 7.58 25.27
CA GLY A 54 7.10 8.76 26.02
C GLY A 54 5.58 8.93 26.07
N GLY A 55 5.10 9.45 27.19
CA GLY A 55 3.69 9.77 27.40
C GLY A 55 2.97 8.81 28.34
N CYS A 56 2.07 9.38 29.15
CA CYS A 56 1.20 8.63 30.05
C CYS A 56 -0.04 8.12 29.30
N ASN A 57 -0.41 6.86 29.52
CA ASN A 57 -1.56 6.25 28.87
C ASN A 57 -2.89 6.96 29.23
N ALA A 58 -3.07 7.33 30.49
CA ALA A 58 -4.20 8.15 30.93
C ALA A 58 -4.30 9.50 30.17
N CYS A 59 -3.19 10.24 30.04
CA CYS A 59 -3.13 11.47 29.25
C CYS A 59 -3.55 11.23 27.79
N LEU A 60 -3.07 10.13 27.19
CA LEU A 60 -3.41 9.77 25.81
C LEU A 60 -4.90 9.47 25.69
N ASN A 61 -5.47 8.74 26.64
CA ASN A 61 -6.89 8.39 26.66
C ASN A 61 -7.79 9.59 26.91
N GLU A 62 -7.36 10.56 27.73
CA GLU A 62 -8.03 11.86 27.83
C GLU A 62 -7.98 12.62 26.51
N ARG A 63 -6.82 12.76 25.87
CA ARG A 63 -6.72 13.43 24.56
C ARG A 63 -7.60 12.74 23.51
N LYS A 64 -7.67 11.41 23.52
CA LYS A 64 -8.58 10.63 22.67
C LYS A 64 -10.05 10.90 23.03
N ARG A 65 -10.40 10.98 24.32
CA ARG A 65 -11.75 11.33 24.78
C ARG A 65 -12.12 12.78 24.42
N ASP A 66 -11.22 13.73 24.57
CA ASP A 66 -11.44 15.14 24.20
C ASP A 66 -11.56 15.30 22.69
N ARG A 67 -10.73 14.60 21.90
CA ARG A 67 -10.89 14.54 20.44
C ARG A 67 -12.22 13.91 20.05
N ARG A 68 -12.62 12.82 20.71
CA ARG A 68 -13.94 12.21 20.53
C ARG A 68 -15.04 13.19 20.88
N ARG A 69 -14.98 13.87 22.05
CA ARG A 69 -15.93 14.90 22.50
C ARG A 69 -16.04 16.07 21.52
N LYS A 70 -14.91 16.61 21.04
CA LYS A 70 -14.87 17.67 20.03
C LYS A 70 -15.42 17.22 18.66
N ASN A 71 -15.33 15.92 18.37
CA ASN A 71 -15.91 15.30 17.16
C ASN A 71 -17.25 14.58 17.44
N VAL A 72 -17.83 14.72 18.64
CA VAL A 72 -19.21 14.30 18.88
C VAL A 72 -20.05 15.38 18.25
N VAL A 73 -20.61 15.07 17.09
CA VAL A 73 -21.72 15.85 16.55
C VAL A 73 -22.84 15.74 17.58
N ASP A 74 -23.19 16.86 18.21
CA ASP A 74 -24.33 16.94 19.13
C ASP A 74 -25.55 16.30 18.44
N PRO A 75 -26.11 15.21 18.98
CA PRO A 75 -27.26 14.54 18.36
C PRO A 75 -28.50 15.41 18.29
N ILE A 76 -28.53 16.54 18.99
CA ILE A 76 -29.69 17.44 19.09
C ILE A 76 -29.48 18.72 18.26
N GLN A 77 -28.23 19.10 17.95
CA GLN A 77 -27.94 20.34 17.19
C GLN A 77 -27.11 20.16 15.91
N GLY A 78 -26.80 18.92 15.51
CA GLY A 78 -26.14 18.64 14.24
C GLY A 78 -27.11 18.49 13.06
N PRO A 79 -26.76 18.94 11.84
CA PRO A 79 -27.59 18.84 10.63
C PRO A 79 -27.84 17.39 10.14
N TYR A 80 -27.41 16.38 10.89
CA TYR A 80 -27.54 14.96 10.55
C TYR A 80 -28.89 14.33 10.91
N ILE A 81 -29.78 15.01 11.65
CA ILE A 81 -31.12 14.48 11.96
C ILE A 81 -32.03 14.45 10.71
N LEU A 82 -31.74 15.20 9.65
CA LEU A 82 -32.67 15.36 8.52
C LEU A 82 -32.38 14.50 7.29
N SER A 83 -31.41 13.57 7.29
CA SER A 83 -31.13 12.81 6.06
C SER A 83 -32.24 11.80 5.69
N TYR A 84 -33.19 11.51 6.60
CA TYR A 84 -34.26 10.54 6.37
C TYR A 84 -35.63 10.97 6.93
N GLY A 85 -35.91 12.27 7.03
CA GLY A 85 -37.26 12.80 7.34
C GLY A 85 -37.45 13.38 8.75
N PRO A 86 -38.57 14.07 8.99
CA PRO A 86 -38.82 14.85 10.20
C PRO A 86 -39.06 13.99 11.46
N TYR A 87 -38.85 14.60 12.62
CA TYR A 87 -39.15 13.98 13.92
C TYR A 87 -40.67 13.95 14.16
N LEU A 88 -41.30 12.81 13.88
CA LEU A 88 -42.76 12.65 13.90
C LEU A 88 -43.12 11.20 14.26
N SER A 89 -44.37 10.96 14.67
CA SER A 89 -44.92 9.62 14.76
C SER A 89 -45.17 9.02 13.36
N ALA A 90 -45.29 7.69 13.30
CA ALA A 90 -45.64 6.99 12.06
C ALA A 90 -47.00 7.41 11.50
N LYS A 91 -47.95 7.80 12.37
CA LYS A 91 -49.27 8.29 11.99
C LYS A 91 -49.15 9.66 11.32
N GLN A 92 -48.51 10.61 12.00
CA GLN A 92 -48.25 11.95 11.44
C GLN A 92 -47.50 11.89 10.11
N ALA A 93 -46.50 11.01 9.98
CA ALA A 93 -45.79 10.83 8.73
C ALA A 93 -46.66 10.27 7.59
N ARG A 94 -47.63 9.39 7.88
CA ARG A 94 -48.61 8.90 6.91
C ARG A 94 -49.58 9.99 6.50
N ASP A 95 -50.11 10.72 7.48
CA ASP A 95 -51.08 11.79 7.26
C ASP A 95 -50.46 12.92 6.41
N GLN A 96 -49.15 13.15 6.56
CA GLN A 96 -48.36 14.10 5.75
C GLN A 96 -47.83 13.50 4.42
N GLY A 97 -48.15 12.25 4.09
CA GLY A 97 -47.69 11.61 2.84
C GLY A 97 -46.18 11.38 2.75
N LEU A 98 -45.47 11.39 3.88
CA LEU A 98 -44.02 11.22 3.91
C LEU A 98 -43.60 9.77 3.65
N LYS A 99 -42.46 9.60 2.98
CA LYS A 99 -41.87 8.27 2.75
C LYS A 99 -41.05 7.78 3.94
N PHE A 100 -40.51 8.72 4.71
CA PHE A 100 -39.64 8.46 5.84
C PHE A 100 -39.94 9.40 7.00
N TYR A 101 -39.66 8.95 8.22
CA TYR A 101 -39.86 9.71 9.45
C TYR A 101 -38.85 9.26 10.49
N TYR A 102 -38.63 10.08 11.51
CA TYR A 102 -37.81 9.71 12.66
C TYR A 102 -38.64 9.81 13.94
N ALA A 103 -38.59 8.78 14.78
CA ALA A 103 -39.34 8.71 16.04
C ALA A 103 -38.44 8.24 17.18
N GLY A 104 -37.17 8.64 17.13
CA GLY A 104 -36.11 8.16 18.00
C GLY A 104 -35.44 6.85 17.53
N PRO A 105 -34.41 6.39 18.28
CA PRO A 105 -33.61 5.23 17.95
C PRO A 105 -34.47 3.97 17.74
N CYS A 106 -34.00 3.07 16.87
CA CYS A 106 -34.67 1.79 16.67
C CYS A 106 -34.48 0.87 17.88
N PHE A 107 -35.59 0.47 18.51
CA PHE A 107 -35.57 -0.49 19.63
C PHE A 107 -34.88 -1.82 19.31
N ARG A 108 -34.95 -2.30 18.06
CA ARG A 108 -34.38 -3.60 17.67
C ARG A 108 -32.87 -3.56 17.39
N CYS A 109 -32.36 -2.47 16.82
CA CYS A 109 -30.96 -2.40 16.35
C CYS A 109 -30.18 -1.19 16.86
N GLY A 110 -30.77 -0.36 17.72
CA GLY A 110 -30.15 0.87 18.24
C GLY A 110 -29.94 1.97 17.20
N SER A 111 -30.26 1.74 15.91
CA SER A 111 -29.96 2.68 14.84
C SER A 111 -30.74 4.00 15.00
N VAL A 112 -30.03 5.11 14.92
CA VAL A 112 -30.57 6.48 14.92
C VAL A 112 -31.02 6.95 13.53
N VAL A 113 -31.03 6.06 12.55
CA VAL A 113 -31.46 6.36 11.17
C VAL A 113 -32.99 6.38 11.09
N GLY A 114 -33.53 7.22 10.20
CA GLY A 114 -34.96 7.30 9.90
C GLY A 114 -35.61 5.95 9.56
N LYS A 115 -36.92 5.90 9.75
CA LYS A 115 -37.80 4.76 9.50
C LYS A 115 -38.58 5.02 8.21
N LYS A 116 -38.72 3.99 7.37
CA LYS A 116 -39.67 3.99 6.25
C LYS A 116 -41.07 3.88 6.79
N VAL A 117 -41.99 4.71 6.32
CA VAL A 117 -43.40 4.64 6.70
C VAL A 117 -44.01 3.25 6.47
N LYS A 118 -43.63 2.58 5.37
CA LYS A 118 -44.15 1.24 5.02
C LYS A 118 -43.42 0.05 5.67
N LYS A 119 -42.13 0.17 5.98
CA LYS A 119 -41.26 -0.97 6.36
C LYS A 119 -40.58 -0.83 7.73
N GLY A 120 -40.80 0.28 8.44
CA GLY A 120 -40.16 0.54 9.72
C GLY A 120 -38.67 0.90 9.57
N CYS A 121 -37.82 0.45 10.50
CA CYS A 121 -36.42 0.86 10.53
C CYS A 121 -35.65 0.51 9.24
N VAL A 122 -35.00 1.52 8.64
CA VAL A 122 -34.18 1.36 7.43
C VAL A 122 -33.05 0.36 7.65
N THR A 123 -32.37 0.45 8.79
CA THR A 123 -31.24 -0.42 9.13
C THR A 123 -31.69 -1.87 9.31
N CYS A 124 -32.76 -2.12 10.08
CA CYS A 124 -33.33 -3.47 10.19
C CYS A 124 -33.75 -4.04 8.84
N THR A 125 -34.34 -3.20 7.97
CA THR A 125 -34.73 -3.63 6.62
C THR A 125 -33.49 -4.05 5.82
N LYS A 126 -32.43 -3.23 5.80
CA LYS A 126 -31.18 -3.56 5.10
C LYS A 126 -30.54 -4.84 5.62
N LEU A 127 -30.52 -5.03 6.95
CA LEU A 127 -29.99 -6.24 7.57
C LEU A 127 -30.79 -7.49 7.17
N SER A 128 -32.12 -7.39 7.18
CA SER A 128 -33.02 -8.46 6.75
C SER A 128 -32.85 -8.77 5.25
N ASP A 129 -32.79 -7.74 4.41
CA ASP A 129 -32.59 -7.89 2.96
C ASP A 129 -31.23 -8.55 2.66
N LYS A 130 -30.18 -8.17 3.40
CA LYS A 130 -28.85 -8.81 3.28
C LYS A 130 -28.93 -10.28 3.66
N LYS A 131 -29.48 -10.60 4.83
CA LYS A 131 -29.63 -11.99 5.29
C LYS A 131 -30.42 -12.83 4.28
N TRP A 132 -31.50 -12.28 3.72
CA TRP A 132 -32.27 -12.97 2.69
C TRP A 132 -31.46 -13.23 1.42
N LYS A 133 -30.67 -12.26 0.94
CA LYS A 133 -29.79 -12.43 -0.23
C LYS A 133 -28.74 -13.50 0.01
N ASP A 134 -28.06 -13.44 1.16
CA ASP A 134 -27.03 -14.41 1.54
C ASP A 134 -27.62 -15.84 1.61
N GLN A 135 -28.88 -15.99 2.04
CA GLN A 135 -29.59 -17.27 2.11
C GLN A 135 -30.23 -17.71 0.78
N ASN A 136 -30.34 -16.83 -0.21
CA ASN A 136 -31.03 -17.07 -1.48
C ASN A 136 -30.15 -16.67 -2.67
N GLN A 137 -28.84 -16.89 -2.57
CA GLN A 137 -27.85 -16.44 -3.55
C GLN A 137 -28.20 -16.94 -4.97
N ASP A 138 -28.58 -18.21 -5.12
CA ASP A 138 -28.96 -18.78 -6.42
C ASP A 138 -30.16 -18.07 -7.06
N LYS A 139 -31.17 -17.70 -6.26
CA LYS A 139 -32.34 -16.95 -6.75
C LYS A 139 -31.96 -15.53 -7.16
N VAL A 140 -31.04 -14.91 -6.43
CA VAL A 140 -30.51 -13.59 -6.75
C VAL A 140 -29.74 -13.66 -8.07
N ASP A 141 -28.90 -14.68 -8.25
CA ASP A 141 -28.09 -14.85 -9.46
C ASP A 141 -28.95 -15.17 -10.69
N ASP A 142 -29.96 -16.06 -10.57
CA ASP A 142 -30.93 -16.32 -11.63
C ASP A 142 -31.70 -15.05 -12.03
N TYR A 143 -32.20 -14.30 -11.04
CA TYR A 143 -32.87 -13.02 -11.29
C TYR A 143 -31.94 -12.01 -11.98
N LEU A 144 -30.70 -11.86 -11.51
CA LEU A 144 -29.73 -10.94 -12.09
C LEU A 144 -29.34 -11.36 -13.50
N LYS A 145 -29.20 -12.66 -13.78
CA LYS A 145 -28.95 -13.20 -15.12
C LYS A 145 -30.08 -12.82 -16.07
N LYS A 146 -31.34 -13.07 -15.67
CA LYS A 146 -32.54 -12.69 -16.43
C LYS A 146 -32.63 -11.17 -16.64
N TYR A 147 -32.32 -10.38 -15.62
CA TYR A 147 -32.31 -8.92 -15.73
C TYR A 147 -31.24 -8.42 -16.70
N ARG A 148 -30.00 -8.93 -16.61
CA ARG A 148 -28.87 -8.56 -17.48
C ARG A 148 -29.13 -8.87 -18.95
N SER A 149 -29.91 -9.92 -19.24
CA SER A 149 -30.29 -10.25 -20.62
C SER A 149 -31.37 -9.33 -21.21
N THR A 150 -32.04 -8.51 -20.39
CA THR A 150 -33.06 -7.56 -20.89
C THR A 150 -32.43 -6.42 -21.69
N GLU A 151 -33.16 -5.94 -22.70
CA GLU A 151 -32.74 -4.78 -23.49
C GLU A 151 -32.55 -3.52 -22.64
N LYS A 152 -33.36 -3.35 -21.58
CA LYS A 152 -33.21 -2.24 -20.63
C LYS A 152 -31.85 -2.25 -19.93
N ALA A 153 -31.41 -3.42 -19.48
CA ALA A 153 -30.11 -3.57 -18.84
C ALA A 153 -28.96 -3.34 -19.83
N LYS A 154 -29.05 -3.93 -21.03
CA LYS A 154 -28.04 -3.72 -22.09
C LYS A 154 -27.92 -2.25 -22.50
N ASN A 155 -29.05 -1.57 -22.70
CA ASN A 155 -29.06 -0.14 -23.07
C ASN A 155 -28.52 0.76 -21.96
N THR A 156 -28.79 0.42 -20.70
CA THR A 156 -28.24 1.15 -19.55
C THR A 156 -26.72 0.96 -19.46
N LEU A 157 -26.25 -0.28 -19.65
CA LEU A 157 -24.82 -0.58 -19.70
C LEU A 157 -24.14 0.16 -20.84
N LYS A 158 -24.73 0.14 -22.05
CA LYS A 158 -24.22 0.86 -23.22
C LYS A 158 -24.08 2.36 -22.95
N LYS A 159 -25.14 3.01 -22.44
CA LYS A 159 -25.08 4.43 -22.06
C LYS A 159 -23.98 4.72 -21.04
N TRP A 160 -23.83 3.84 -20.04
CA TRP A 160 -22.76 3.99 -19.05
C TRP A 160 -21.37 3.80 -19.66
N THR A 161 -21.17 2.80 -20.54
CA THR A 161 -19.89 2.58 -21.22
C THR A 161 -19.55 3.73 -22.16
N ASP A 162 -20.53 4.30 -22.85
CA ASP A 162 -20.33 5.43 -23.76
C ASP A 162 -19.89 6.67 -22.98
N ILE A 163 -20.57 6.97 -21.86
CA ILE A 163 -20.22 8.10 -20.98
C ILE A 163 -18.84 7.91 -20.34
N ASN A 164 -18.47 6.68 -19.98
CA ASN A 164 -17.22 6.37 -19.29
C ASN A 164 -16.12 5.86 -20.23
N ALA A 165 -16.32 5.96 -21.55
CA ALA A 165 -15.45 5.32 -22.54
C ALA A 165 -14.00 5.78 -22.40
N ASP A 166 -13.77 7.08 -22.24
CA ASP A 166 -12.43 7.65 -22.15
C ASP A 166 -11.72 7.22 -20.86
N LYS A 167 -12.44 7.24 -19.73
CA LYS A 167 -11.94 6.75 -18.45
C LYS A 167 -11.57 5.27 -18.51
N LEU A 168 -12.38 4.44 -19.18
CA LEU A 168 -12.08 3.02 -19.37
C LEU A 168 -10.85 2.82 -20.27
N ARG A 169 -10.72 3.59 -21.36
CA ARG A 169 -9.54 3.56 -22.23
C ARG A 169 -8.28 3.95 -21.47
N GLU A 170 -8.32 5.01 -20.68
CA GLU A 170 -7.20 5.46 -19.85
C GLU A 170 -6.78 4.38 -18.84
N GLN A 171 -7.76 3.80 -18.13
CA GLN A 171 -7.50 2.70 -17.19
C GLN A 171 -6.87 1.48 -17.87
N ASN A 172 -7.36 1.12 -19.05
CA ASN A 172 -6.82 0.01 -19.82
C ASN A 172 -5.39 0.31 -20.29
N ARG A 173 -5.11 1.52 -20.83
CA ARG A 173 -3.76 1.94 -21.20
C ARG A 173 -2.79 1.89 -20.01
N ALA A 174 -3.20 2.41 -18.86
CA ALA A 174 -2.39 2.38 -17.65
C ALA A 174 -2.11 0.95 -17.17
N LYS A 175 -3.10 0.05 -17.28
CA LYS A 175 -2.94 -1.38 -16.96
C LYS A 175 -1.95 -2.07 -17.90
N GLU A 176 -2.08 -1.83 -19.20
CA GLU A 176 -1.17 -2.35 -20.22
C GLU A 176 0.26 -1.85 -20.02
N GLN A 177 0.44 -0.56 -19.76
CA GLN A 177 1.76 0.04 -19.49
C GLN A 177 2.42 -0.58 -18.25
N ARG A 178 1.66 -0.76 -17.16
CA ARG A 178 2.18 -1.44 -15.96
C ARG A 178 2.58 -2.89 -16.25
N ALA A 179 1.79 -3.61 -17.05
CA ALA A 179 2.10 -4.98 -17.45
C ALA A 179 3.39 -5.04 -18.28
N ARG A 180 3.57 -4.13 -19.24
CA ARG A 180 4.81 -4.01 -20.04
C ARG A 180 6.01 -3.69 -19.16
N ASN A 181 5.91 -2.68 -18.29
CA ASN A 181 7.00 -2.33 -17.37
C ASN A 181 7.42 -3.50 -16.48
N ASN A 182 6.46 -4.23 -15.93
CA ASN A 182 6.72 -5.43 -15.13
C ASN A 182 7.41 -6.53 -15.95
N LEU A 183 7.00 -6.72 -17.21
CA LEU A 183 7.64 -7.68 -18.12
C LEU A 183 9.10 -7.28 -18.41
N THR A 184 9.34 -6.01 -18.73
CA THR A 184 10.69 -5.47 -18.96
C THR A 184 11.57 -5.66 -17.73
N GLN A 185 11.09 -5.28 -16.53
CA GLN A 185 11.83 -5.49 -15.28
C GLN A 185 12.15 -6.97 -15.04
N ARG A 186 11.21 -7.88 -15.30
CA ARG A 186 11.43 -9.33 -15.18
C ARG A 186 12.49 -9.82 -16.17
N ALA A 187 12.46 -9.34 -17.41
CA ALA A 187 13.44 -9.69 -18.43
C ALA A 187 14.85 -9.21 -18.06
N ILE A 188 14.99 -7.97 -17.58
CA ILE A 188 16.28 -7.44 -17.09
C ILE A 188 16.78 -8.30 -15.93
N ALA A 189 15.90 -8.59 -14.97
CA ALA A 189 16.25 -9.44 -13.83
C ALA A 189 16.71 -10.84 -14.25
N THR A 190 16.05 -11.45 -15.24
CA THR A 190 16.45 -12.75 -15.79
C THR A 190 17.81 -12.67 -16.47
N LEU A 191 18.05 -11.64 -17.29
CA LEU A 191 19.33 -11.44 -17.97
C LEU A 191 20.49 -11.31 -16.95
N VAL A 192 20.34 -10.44 -15.95
CA VAL A 192 21.34 -10.27 -14.89
C VAL A 192 21.53 -11.57 -14.12
N ARG A 193 20.46 -12.26 -13.72
CA ARG A 193 20.55 -13.53 -12.99
C ARG A 193 21.30 -14.60 -13.79
N ASN A 194 21.01 -14.73 -15.08
CA ASN A 194 21.64 -15.72 -15.96
C ASN A 194 23.15 -15.46 -16.09
N ARG A 195 23.57 -14.20 -16.23
CA ARG A 195 25.00 -13.83 -16.27
C ARG A 195 25.70 -14.15 -14.96
N VAL A 196 25.11 -13.77 -13.82
CA VAL A 196 25.66 -14.11 -12.50
C VAL A 196 25.74 -15.63 -12.33
N THR A 197 24.71 -16.38 -12.73
CA THR A 197 24.71 -17.85 -12.61
C THR A 197 25.76 -18.50 -13.50
N ALA A 198 25.95 -18.02 -14.74
CA ALA A 198 26.97 -18.52 -15.65
C ALA A 198 28.38 -18.35 -15.06
N VAL A 199 28.62 -17.22 -14.41
CA VAL A 199 29.88 -16.90 -13.74
C VAL A 199 30.12 -17.76 -12.50
N LEU A 200 29.09 -18.06 -11.72
CA LEU A 200 29.25 -18.80 -10.48
C LEU A 200 29.41 -20.32 -10.66
N GLN A 201 29.13 -20.87 -11.84
CA GLN A 201 29.35 -22.29 -12.18
C GLN A 201 28.84 -23.28 -11.10
N GLY A 202 27.70 -22.99 -10.48
CA GLY A 202 27.10 -23.81 -9.41
C GLY A 202 27.49 -23.43 -7.98
N ARG A 203 28.36 -22.44 -7.78
CA ARG A 203 28.66 -21.86 -6.46
C ARG A 203 27.52 -20.95 -5.98
N SER A 204 27.34 -20.87 -4.67
CA SER A 204 26.31 -20.04 -4.04
C SER A 204 26.62 -18.55 -4.15
N LYS A 205 25.62 -17.75 -4.50
CA LYS A 205 25.68 -16.28 -4.51
C LYS A 205 25.83 -15.76 -3.07
N LEU A 206 26.80 -14.89 -2.79
CA LEU A 206 26.87 -14.19 -1.49
C LEU A 206 25.79 -13.13 -1.32
N LYS A 207 25.38 -12.49 -2.42
CA LYS A 207 24.36 -11.44 -2.46
C LYS A 207 23.35 -11.70 -3.56
N SER A 208 22.16 -11.12 -3.42
CA SER A 208 21.15 -11.20 -4.46
C SER A 208 21.64 -10.53 -5.76
N SER A 209 21.18 -11.03 -6.92
CA SER A 209 21.53 -10.41 -8.20
C SER A 209 21.11 -8.94 -8.30
N LEU A 210 20.12 -8.49 -7.52
CA LEU A 210 19.74 -7.08 -7.44
C LEU A 210 20.80 -6.27 -6.69
N GLU A 211 21.28 -6.75 -5.54
CA GLU A 211 22.30 -6.05 -4.76
C GLU A 211 23.61 -5.87 -5.54
N LEU A 212 23.99 -6.87 -6.36
CA LEU A 212 25.19 -6.77 -7.22
C LEU A 212 25.11 -5.62 -8.22
N THR A 213 23.90 -5.24 -8.66
CA THR A 213 23.71 -4.12 -9.59
C THR A 213 23.88 -2.76 -8.93
N GLY A 214 23.90 -2.68 -7.59
CA GLY A 214 24.06 -1.42 -6.85
C GLY A 214 22.84 -0.49 -6.89
N VAL A 215 21.66 -1.01 -7.27
CA VAL A 215 20.38 -0.28 -7.22
C VAL A 215 19.43 -0.90 -6.18
N ARG A 216 18.40 -0.15 -5.77
CA ARG A 216 17.41 -0.60 -4.77
C ARG A 216 16.25 -1.39 -5.38
N SER A 217 16.03 -1.30 -6.69
CA SER A 217 14.94 -1.98 -7.39
C SER A 217 15.21 -2.21 -8.87
N TRP A 218 14.55 -3.21 -9.48
CA TRP A 218 14.64 -3.45 -10.93
C TRP A 218 14.08 -2.28 -11.77
N GLN A 219 13.12 -1.51 -11.22
CA GLN A 219 12.65 -0.28 -11.85
C GLN A 219 13.76 0.79 -11.89
N GLU A 220 14.53 0.92 -10.82
CA GLU A 220 15.67 1.83 -10.79
C GLU A 220 16.72 1.41 -11.82
N LEU A 221 17.05 0.13 -11.92
CA LEU A 221 17.96 -0.37 -12.96
C LEU A 221 17.45 -0.06 -14.38
N ARG A 222 16.15 -0.28 -14.63
CA ARG A 222 15.52 0.07 -15.90
C ARG A 222 15.69 1.55 -16.21
N ASN A 223 15.45 2.44 -15.24
CA ASN A 223 15.60 3.88 -15.43
C ASN A 223 17.07 4.26 -15.72
N ARG A 224 18.03 3.67 -14.99
CA ARG A 224 19.47 3.91 -15.21
C ARG A 224 19.95 3.47 -16.59
N ILE A 225 19.36 2.42 -17.16
CA ILE A 225 19.67 1.97 -18.52
C ILE A 225 19.01 2.91 -19.55
N GLU A 226 17.76 3.31 -19.31
CA GLU A 226 17.02 4.24 -20.17
C GLU A 226 17.65 5.64 -20.23
N GLU A 227 18.24 6.11 -19.12
CA GLU A 227 19.04 7.35 -19.05
C GLU A 227 20.26 7.34 -19.99
N GLN A 228 20.68 6.17 -20.47
CA GLN A 228 21.84 6.00 -21.35
C GLN A 228 21.45 5.77 -22.83
N PHE A 229 20.15 5.80 -23.16
CA PHE A 229 19.69 5.57 -24.52
C PHE A 229 20.18 6.65 -25.48
N GLN A 230 20.65 6.20 -26.64
CA GLN A 230 20.99 7.04 -27.78
C GLN A 230 19.76 7.24 -28.68
N GLU A 231 19.88 8.11 -29.68
CA GLU A 231 18.82 8.34 -30.64
C GLU A 231 18.36 7.03 -31.30
N GLY A 232 17.05 6.78 -31.29
CA GLY A 232 16.45 5.56 -31.84
C GLY A 232 16.44 4.35 -30.88
N MET A 233 16.99 4.42 -29.67
CA MET A 233 16.87 3.36 -28.68
C MET A 233 15.60 3.49 -27.84
N SER A 234 14.86 2.40 -27.67
CA SER A 234 13.70 2.35 -26.78
C SER A 234 13.48 0.95 -26.22
N TRP A 235 12.64 0.81 -25.19
CA TRP A 235 12.33 -0.52 -24.67
C TRP A 235 11.52 -1.39 -25.64
N GLU A 236 10.88 -0.77 -26.63
CA GLU A 236 10.13 -1.45 -27.70
C GLU A 236 11.05 -2.16 -28.70
N ASN A 237 12.27 -1.65 -28.92
CA ASN A 237 13.26 -2.28 -29.80
C ASN A 237 14.37 -3.03 -29.05
N TRP A 238 14.19 -3.29 -27.74
CA TRP A 238 15.02 -4.21 -26.97
C TRP A 238 14.72 -5.67 -27.38
N THR A 239 15.31 -6.10 -28.49
CA THR A 239 15.07 -7.41 -29.12
C THR A 239 16.39 -8.08 -29.50
N LYS A 240 16.31 -9.30 -30.05
CA LYS A 240 17.50 -10.02 -30.52
C LYS A 240 18.28 -9.24 -31.59
N GLU A 241 17.58 -8.56 -32.49
CA GLU A 241 18.15 -7.79 -33.62
C GLU A 241 18.31 -6.30 -33.29
N GLY A 242 17.79 -5.85 -32.14
CA GLY A 242 17.88 -4.45 -31.69
C GLY A 242 19.12 -4.18 -30.85
N TRP A 243 18.98 -3.35 -29.81
CA TRP A 243 20.06 -3.13 -28.84
C TRP A 243 20.02 -4.15 -27.71
N HIS A 244 21.16 -4.39 -27.06
CA HIS A 244 21.35 -5.30 -25.94
C HIS A 244 21.92 -4.54 -24.72
N ILE A 245 21.76 -5.11 -23.52
CA ILE A 245 22.44 -4.59 -22.31
C ILE A 245 23.83 -5.22 -22.27
N ASP A 246 24.89 -4.45 -22.50
CA ASP A 246 26.28 -4.92 -22.47
C ASP A 246 27.03 -4.45 -21.21
N HIS A 247 28.18 -5.05 -20.92
CA HIS A 247 29.12 -4.54 -19.93
C HIS A 247 30.19 -3.67 -20.59
N VAL A 248 30.37 -2.43 -20.12
CA VAL A 248 31.41 -1.52 -20.63
C VAL A 248 32.78 -2.17 -20.53
N ARG A 249 33.20 -2.53 -19.30
CA ARG A 249 34.32 -3.42 -19.05
C ARG A 249 33.84 -4.87 -19.15
N PRO A 250 34.36 -5.69 -20.09
CA PRO A 250 33.91 -7.06 -20.30
C PRO A 250 34.05 -7.93 -19.04
N ILE A 251 33.09 -8.84 -18.84
CA ILE A 251 33.09 -9.79 -17.71
C ILE A 251 34.39 -10.60 -17.65
N ALA A 252 34.93 -10.98 -18.81
CA ALA A 252 36.17 -11.77 -18.94
C ALA A 252 37.43 -11.06 -18.40
N SER A 253 37.37 -9.75 -18.16
CA SER A 253 38.49 -8.97 -17.61
C SER A 253 38.53 -8.90 -16.08
N PHE A 254 37.54 -9.48 -15.39
CA PHE A 254 37.47 -9.54 -13.93
C PHE A 254 37.92 -10.92 -13.41
N ASP A 255 38.52 -10.96 -12.22
CA ASP A 255 38.64 -12.21 -11.47
C ASP A 255 37.33 -12.49 -10.74
N LEU A 256 36.57 -13.43 -11.27
CA LEU A 256 35.25 -13.77 -10.77
C LEU A 256 35.30 -14.79 -9.62
N ASN A 257 36.48 -15.21 -9.17
CA ASN A 257 36.61 -15.88 -7.88
C ASN A 257 36.56 -14.88 -6.71
N ASP A 258 36.88 -13.61 -6.97
CA ASP A 258 36.74 -12.53 -6.00
C ASP A 258 35.30 -12.01 -5.98
N THR A 259 34.67 -12.14 -4.81
CA THR A 259 33.28 -11.73 -4.61
C THR A 259 33.09 -10.22 -4.56
N GLU A 260 34.14 -9.45 -4.24
CA GLU A 260 34.05 -7.99 -4.28
C GLU A 260 34.05 -7.48 -5.73
N GLN A 261 34.81 -8.14 -6.62
CA GLN A 261 34.76 -7.87 -8.06
C GLN A 261 33.39 -8.12 -8.69
N HIS A 262 32.56 -8.99 -8.12
CA HIS A 262 31.18 -9.18 -8.61
C HIS A 262 30.36 -7.89 -8.51
N LYS A 263 30.56 -7.08 -7.46
CA LYS A 263 29.81 -5.83 -7.26
C LYS A 263 30.22 -4.74 -8.25
N THR A 264 31.49 -4.74 -8.64
CA THR A 264 32.03 -3.82 -9.64
C THR A 264 31.65 -4.28 -11.05
N CYS A 265 31.77 -5.58 -11.32
CA CYS A 265 31.45 -6.21 -12.61
C CYS A 265 29.97 -6.03 -12.98
N PHE A 266 29.03 -6.41 -12.10
CA PHE A 266 27.60 -6.39 -12.40
C PHE A 266 26.91 -5.07 -12.04
N ASN A 267 27.66 -4.05 -11.60
CA ASN A 267 27.10 -2.74 -11.24
C ASN A 267 26.38 -2.10 -12.42
N TRP A 268 25.28 -1.37 -12.18
CA TRP A 268 24.56 -0.65 -13.23
C TRP A 268 25.46 0.35 -13.98
N ARG A 269 26.49 0.88 -13.32
CA ARG A 269 27.46 1.81 -13.91
C ARG A 269 28.39 1.15 -14.93
N ASN A 270 28.63 -0.16 -14.76
CA ASN A 270 29.34 -0.98 -15.74
C ASN A 270 28.40 -1.52 -16.83
N LEU A 271 27.09 -1.26 -16.77
CA LEU A 271 26.16 -1.64 -17.83
C LEU A 271 25.96 -0.49 -18.81
N GLN A 272 25.72 -0.82 -20.07
CA GLN A 272 25.34 0.12 -21.12
C GLN A 272 24.35 -0.50 -22.11
N PRO A 273 23.43 0.28 -22.69
CA PRO A 273 22.76 -0.11 -23.92
C PRO A 273 23.75 -0.04 -25.09
N LEU A 274 23.79 -1.08 -25.92
CA LEU A 274 24.68 -1.15 -27.08
C LEU A 274 23.92 -1.82 -28.24
N LEU A 275 24.08 -1.35 -29.49
CA LEU A 275 23.42 -2.04 -30.61
C LEU A 275 23.90 -3.48 -30.69
N GLY A 276 23.01 -4.43 -31.01
CA GLY A 276 23.36 -5.84 -31.06
C GLY A 276 24.50 -6.12 -32.05
N SER A 277 24.51 -5.41 -33.18
CA SER A 277 25.59 -5.45 -34.17
C SER A 277 26.94 -5.01 -33.60
N GLU A 278 26.97 -3.91 -32.84
CA GLU A 278 28.18 -3.38 -32.19
C GLU A 278 28.65 -4.30 -31.07
N ASN A 279 27.73 -4.83 -30.27
CA ASN A 279 28.03 -5.78 -29.19
C ASN A 279 28.72 -7.06 -29.73
N LEU A 280 28.24 -7.57 -30.88
CA LEU A 280 28.86 -8.72 -31.54
C LEU A 280 30.27 -8.43 -32.08
N GLN A 281 30.56 -7.18 -32.45
CA GLN A 281 31.90 -6.75 -32.89
C GLN A 281 32.87 -6.49 -31.72
N LYS A 282 32.33 -5.99 -30.60
CA LYS A 282 33.09 -5.66 -29.38
C LYS A 282 33.72 -6.88 -28.74
N LEU A 283 32.97 -7.98 -28.62
CA LEU A 283 33.41 -9.21 -27.94
C LEU A 283 33.95 -8.90 -26.52
N ASP A 284 35.08 -9.48 -26.16
CA ASP A 284 35.78 -9.30 -24.88
C ASP A 284 37.02 -8.39 -24.99
N LYS A 285 37.14 -7.63 -26.09
CA LYS A 285 38.23 -6.67 -26.29
C LYS A 285 38.21 -5.60 -25.20
N TYR A 286 39.35 -5.39 -24.57
CA TYR A 286 39.54 -4.41 -23.50
C TYR A 286 41.01 -3.99 -23.45
N THR A 287 41.29 -2.74 -23.82
CA THR A 287 42.64 -2.14 -23.83
C THR A 287 42.90 -1.28 -22.59
N GLU A 288 44.10 -0.74 -22.47
CA GLU A 288 44.48 0.19 -21.39
C GLU A 288 43.70 1.51 -21.51
N GLU A 289 43.52 2.01 -22.74
CA GLU A 289 42.71 3.21 -23.00
C GLU A 289 41.23 2.99 -22.64
N ASP A 290 40.68 1.80 -22.93
CA ASP A 290 39.32 1.43 -22.50
C ASP A 290 39.19 1.44 -20.97
N GLU A 291 40.26 1.05 -20.25
CA GLU A 291 40.29 1.06 -18.80
C GLU A 291 40.27 2.48 -18.22
N GLU A 292 41.02 3.41 -18.79
CA GLU A 292 40.98 4.82 -18.40
C GLU A 292 39.57 5.42 -18.58
N VAL A 293 38.95 5.17 -19.74
CA VAL A 293 37.58 5.63 -20.05
C VAL A 293 36.59 5.02 -19.07
N TRP A 294 36.74 3.73 -18.77
CA TRP A 294 35.89 3.03 -17.83
C TRP A 294 36.03 3.54 -16.39
N ILE A 295 37.26 3.81 -15.93
CA ILE A 295 37.53 4.40 -14.61
C ILE A 295 36.83 5.75 -14.50
N LYS A 296 37.01 6.62 -15.50
CA LYS A 296 36.38 7.94 -15.53
C LYS A 296 34.86 7.81 -15.46
N ARG A 297 34.27 6.92 -16.25
CA ARG A 297 32.83 6.64 -16.22
C ARG A 297 32.35 6.21 -14.84
N MET A 298 33.03 5.25 -14.20
CA MET A 298 32.64 4.74 -12.90
C MET A 298 32.65 5.85 -11.83
N LYS A 299 33.68 6.70 -11.85
CA LYS A 299 33.80 7.86 -10.96
C LYS A 299 32.75 8.93 -11.24
N ASP A 300 32.52 9.28 -12.50
CA ASP A 300 31.54 10.29 -12.92
C ASP A 300 30.10 9.88 -12.51
N LEU A 301 29.80 8.58 -12.51
CA LEU A 301 28.54 8.03 -12.04
C LEU A 301 28.49 7.84 -10.51
N GLY A 302 29.54 8.23 -9.78
CA GLY A 302 29.62 8.17 -8.32
C GLY A 302 29.74 6.75 -7.77
N PHE A 303 30.61 5.92 -8.34
CA PHE A 303 31.00 4.65 -7.76
C PHE A 303 32.04 4.86 -6.64
N GLU A 304 31.77 4.33 -5.44
CA GLU A 304 32.61 4.53 -4.24
C GLU A 304 33.46 3.28 -3.87
N GLY A 305 33.39 2.21 -4.66
CA GLY A 305 34.11 0.95 -4.39
C GLY A 305 35.45 0.86 -5.11
N GLU A 306 36.17 -0.24 -4.86
CA GLU A 306 37.39 -0.58 -5.59
C GLU A 306 37.10 -0.97 -7.04
N LEU A 307 37.93 -0.48 -7.96
CA LEU A 307 37.76 -0.65 -9.42
C LEU A 307 38.50 -1.87 -10.00
N PHE A 308 39.41 -2.48 -9.24
CA PHE A 308 40.11 -3.72 -9.61
C PHE A 308 40.76 -3.65 -11.00
N LEU A 309 41.68 -2.71 -11.20
CA LEU A 309 42.29 -2.42 -12.50
C LEU A 309 43.07 -3.63 -13.04
N LYS A 310 42.97 -3.87 -14.35
CA LYS A 310 43.64 -4.96 -15.05
C LYS A 310 45.05 -4.54 -15.49
N PHE A 311 45.20 -3.32 -15.97
CA PHE A 311 46.46 -2.72 -16.37
C PHE A 311 46.93 -1.83 -15.20
N LYS A 312 48.12 -2.12 -14.67
CA LYS A 312 48.69 -1.46 -13.50
C LYS A 312 49.88 -0.61 -13.89
#